data_AF-A0A425WIB0-F1
#
_entry.id   AF-A0A425WIB0-F1
#
_cell.length_a   1.000
_cell.length_b   1.000
_cell.length_c   1.000
_cell.angle_alpha   90.00
_cell.angle_beta   90.00
_cell.angle_gamma   90.00
#
_symmetry.space_group_name_H-M   'P 1'
#
loop_
_entity.id
_entity.type
_entity.pdbx_description
1 polymer ?
#
loop_
_entity_poly.entity_id
_entity_poly.type
_entity_poly.pdbx_seq_one_letter_code
_entity_poly.pdbx_strand_id
1 'polypeptide(L)' 'VVLVGALSTTLPFDEEAWESAIRRRVPPKTIEANIEAFRQGRAAVEG' A
#
# COMPACT_ATOMS: atom_id res chain seq x y z
N VAL A 1 0.17 6.12 3.93
CA VAL A 1 -0.01 5.12 2.85
C VAL A 1 -1.43 4.54 2.78
N VAL A 2 -2.24 4.61 3.85
CA VAL A 2 -3.67 4.22 3.83
C VAL A 2 -4.42 4.69 2.58
N LEU A 3 -4.39 5.98 2.23
CA LEU A 3 -5.07 6.48 1.03
C LEU A 3 -4.51 5.90 -0.29
N VAL A 4 -3.22 5.55 -0.31
CA VAL A 4 -2.59 4.87 -1.45
C VAL A 4 -3.08 3.43 -1.54
N GLY A 5 -3.29 2.75 -0.40
CA GLY A 5 -3.96 1.46 -0.32
C GLY A 5 -5.34 1.50 -0.94
N ALA A 6 -6.19 2.42 -0.48
CA ALA A 6 -7.54 2.61 -1.01
C ALA A 6 -7.53 2.89 -2.53
N LEU A 7 -6.61 3.73 -3.02
CA LEU A 7 -6.48 4.02 -4.45
C LEU A 7 -6.07 2.78 -5.27
N SER A 8 -5.24 1.90 -4.69
CA SER A 8 -4.68 0.75 -5.41
C SER A 8 -5.72 -0.27 -5.87
N THR A 9 -6.93 -0.25 -5.31
CA THR A 9 -8.05 -1.12 -5.72
C THR A 9 -8.74 -0.63 -7.00
N THR A 10 -8.48 0.62 -7.40
CA THR A 10 -9.13 1.27 -8.55
C THR A 10 -8.27 1.27 -9.82
N LEU A 11 -6.96 1.04 -9.67
CA LEU A 11 -5.99 1.06 -10.76
C LEU A 11 -5.60 -0.38 -11.12
N PRO A 12 -5.40 -0.71 -12.41
CA PRO A 12 -5.12 -2.06 -12.88
C PRO A 12 -3.63 -2.43 -12.70
N PHE A 13 -3.12 -2.32 -11.49
CA PHE A 13 -1.77 -2.72 -11.12
C PHE A 13 -1.81 -3.76 -10.01
N ASP A 14 -0.91 -4.73 -10.08
CA ASP A 14 -0.81 -5.78 -9.07
C ASP A 14 -0.44 -5.20 -7.70
N GLU A 15 -0.94 -5.83 -6.63
CA GLU A 15 -0.64 -5.43 -5.26
C GLU A 15 0.87 -5.43 -4.97
N GLU A 16 1.59 -6.43 -5.48
CA GLU A 16 3.04 -6.54 -5.32
C GLU A 16 3.79 -5.35 -5.93
N ALA A 17 3.29 -4.80 -7.04
CA ALA A 17 3.88 -3.61 -7.66
C ALA A 17 3.78 -2.39 -6.73
N TRP A 18 2.65 -2.24 -6.03
CA TRP A 18 2.47 -1.22 -5.01
C TRP A 18 3.38 -1.44 -3.80
N GLU A 19 3.42 -2.65 -3.24
CA GLU A 19 4.28 -2.96 -2.09
C GLU A 19 5.76 -2.71 -2.40
N SER A 20 6.23 -3.14 -3.57
CA SER A 20 7.60 -2.92 -4.05
C SER A 20 7.90 -1.43 -4.16
N ALA A 21 6.97 -0.65 -4.71
CA ALA A 21 7.12 0.79 -4.85
C ALA A 21 7.14 1.52 -3.48
N ILE A 22 6.37 1.05 -2.50
CA ILE A 22 6.36 1.56 -1.13
C ILE A 22 7.71 1.28 -0.46
N ARG A 23 8.19 0.03 -0.50
CA ARG A 23 9.48 -0.39 0.09
C ARG A 23 10.66 0.44 -0.43
N ARG A 24 10.62 0.85 -1.69
CA ARG A 24 11.67 1.68 -2.33
C ARG A 24 11.62 3.17 -1.97
N ARG A 25 10.48 3.68 -1.47
CA ARG A 25 10.25 5.13 -1.27
C ARG A 25 10.23 5.55 0.19
N VAL A 26 9.82 4.67 1.11
CA VAL A 26 9.72 5.01 2.54
C VAL A 26 11.05 4.79 3.26
N PRO A 27 11.35 5.52 4.35
CA PRO A 27 12.53 5.26 5.16
C PRO A 27 12.58 3.80 5.65
N PRO A 28 13.75 3.14 5.67
CA PRO A 28 13.86 1.70 5.99
C PRO A 28 13.17 1.29 7.30
N LYS A 29 13.28 2.12 8.34
CA LYS A 29 12.69 1.88 9.67
C LYS A 29 11.15 1.89 9.68
N THR A 30 10.52 2.34 8.60
CA THR A 30 9.07 2.54 8.51
C THR A 30 8.42 1.65 7.45
N ILE A 31 9.17 0.75 6.82
CA ILE A 31 8.67 -0.13 5.76
C ILE A 31 7.47 -0.95 6.26
N GLU A 32 7.63 -1.66 7.38
CA GLU A 32 6.57 -2.52 7.92
C GLU A 32 5.30 -1.73 8.24
N ALA A 33 5.43 -0.63 8.98
CA ALA A 33 4.29 0.22 9.34
C ALA A 33 3.58 0.80 8.10
N ASN A 34 4.31 1.13 7.04
CA ASN A 34 3.71 1.67 5.81
C ASN A 34 3.07 0.58 4.94
N ILE A 35 3.62 -0.64 4.92
CA ILE A 35 2.99 -1.79 4.26
C ILE A 35 1.70 -2.18 4.98
N GLU A 36 1.70 -2.19 6.31
CA GLU A 36 0.47 -2.44 7.06
C GLU A 36 -0.57 -1.36 6.77
N ALA A 37 -0.18 -0.08 6.84
CA ALA A 37 -1.08 1.02 6.49
C ALA A 37 -1.62 0.93 5.04
N PHE A 38 -0.82 0.45 4.09
CA PHE A 38 -1.27 0.18 2.72
C PHE A 38 -2.38 -0.88 2.68
N ARG A 39 -2.15 -2.04 3.31
CA ARG A 39 -3.10 -3.16 3.34
C ARG A 39 -4.41 -2.76 4.03
N GLN A 40 -4.34 -2.02 5.13
CA GLN A 40 -5.52 -1.48 5.80
C GLN A 40 -6.34 -0.56 4.88
N GLY A 41 -5.66 0.27 4.07
CA GLY A 41 -6.31 1.12 3.08
C GLY A 41 -7.02 0.33 1.98
N ARG A 42 -6.40 -0.75 1.47
CA ARG A 42 -7.02 -1.66 0.49
C ARG A 42 -8.27 -2.33 1.07
N ALA A 43 -8.12 -2.96 2.23
CA ALA A 43 -9.19 -3.70 2.90
C ALA A 43 -10.41 -2.82 3.21
N ALA A 44 -10.22 -1.52 3.46
CA ALA A 44 -11.30 -0.58 3.72
C ALA A 44 -12.20 -0.28 2.50
N VAL A 45 -11.76 -0.62 1.28
CA VAL A 45 -12.53 -0.44 0.03
C VAL A 45 -13.00 -1.79 -0.55
N GLU A 46 -12.27 -2.88 -0.27
CA GLU A 46 -12.62 -4.23 -0.73
C GLU A 46 -13.71 -4.91 0.13
N GLY A 47 -14.13 -4.30 1.25
CA GLY A 47 -15.28 -4.72 2.07
C GLY A 47 -16.58 -4.04 1.66
#